data_AF-A0A829W013-F1
#
_entry.id   AF-A0A829W013-F1
#
_cell.length_a   1.000
_cell.length_b   1.000
_cell.length_c   1.000
_cell.angle_alpha   90.00
_cell.angle_beta   90.00
_cell.angle_gamma   90.00
#
_symmetry.space_group_name_H-M   'P 1'
#
loop_
_entity.id
_entity.type
_entity.pdbx_description
1 polymer ?
#
loop_
_entity_poly.entity_id
_entity_poly.type
_entity_poly.pdbx_seq_one_letter_code
_entity_poly.pdbx_strand_id
1 'polypeptide(L)'
;MLTVKREDACCVKRNYVRSIYDYFSLSEDESKNRTEALKIEPFYITNWEKLHDTYVGVKRPEDLTVCYLCGPEPDNDFKEFMNLGVLPHNIWGFEVNSQNYNKAISFYNQGEYEKKSVN
;
A
#
# COMPACT_ATOMS: atom_id res chain seq x y z
N MET A 1 3.48 10.91 3.44
CA MET A 1 3.44 9.80 4.41
C MET A 1 2.78 8.60 3.75
N LEU A 2 3.51 7.90 2.86
CA LEU A 2 2.97 6.76 2.07
C LEU A 2 3.51 5.41 2.57
N THR A 3 4.63 5.42 3.28
CA THR A 3 5.36 4.23 3.72
C THR A 3 5.62 4.18 5.23
N VAL A 4 5.47 5.31 5.92
CA VAL A 4 5.78 5.43 7.35
C VAL A 4 4.49 5.61 8.12
N LYS A 5 4.25 4.77 9.14
CA LYS A 5 3.07 4.80 10.01
C LYS A 5 1.74 4.75 9.25
N ARG A 6 1.66 3.91 8.22
CA ARG A 6 0.44 3.70 7.43
C ARG A 6 -0.64 3.02 8.29
N GLU A 7 -0.20 2.18 9.20
CA GLU A 7 -0.99 1.55 10.27
C GLU A 7 -1.68 2.58 11.18
N ASP A 8 -1.07 3.76 11.38
CA ASP A 8 -1.64 4.84 12.21
C ASP A 8 -2.57 5.76 11.41
N ALA A 9 -2.48 5.75 10.07
CA ALA A 9 -3.30 6.59 9.19
C ALA A 9 -4.67 5.99 8.87
N CYS A 10 -4.93 4.74 9.28
CA CYS A 10 -6.18 4.06 8.98
C CYS A 10 -7.33 4.53 9.89
N CYS A 11 -8.54 4.60 9.34
CA CYS A 11 -9.72 4.99 10.12
C CYS A 11 -10.08 4.00 11.23
N VAL A 12 -9.67 2.72 11.10
CA VAL A 12 -10.04 1.63 12.01
C VAL A 12 -8.81 0.83 12.39
N LYS A 13 -8.47 0.82 13.68
CA LYS A 13 -7.32 0.08 14.23
C LYS A 13 -7.41 -1.41 13.90
N ARG A 14 -6.25 -2.04 13.66
CA ARG A 14 -6.11 -3.48 13.38
C ARG A 14 -6.78 -4.38 14.44
N ASN A 15 -6.89 -3.97 15.69
CA ASN A 15 -7.48 -4.77 16.76
C ASN A 15 -8.91 -4.34 17.15
N TYR A 16 -9.55 -3.46 16.38
CA TYR A 16 -10.84 -2.87 16.75
C TYR A 16 -11.92 -3.93 16.98
N VAL A 17 -12.11 -4.85 16.03
CA VAL A 17 -13.11 -5.92 16.12
C VAL A 17 -12.82 -6.86 17.29
N ARG A 18 -11.55 -7.22 17.49
CA ARG A 18 -11.11 -8.03 18.63
C ARG A 18 -11.42 -7.34 19.95
N SER A 19 -11.14 -6.04 20.06
CA SER A 19 -11.40 -5.27 21.28
C SER A 19 -12.87 -5.25 21.65
N ILE A 20 -13.77 -5.13 20.65
CA ILE A 20 -15.22 -5.19 20.87
C ILE A 20 -15.66 -6.60 21.29
N TYR A 21 -15.14 -7.63 20.62
CA TYR A 21 -15.42 -9.02 20.97
C TYR A 21 -14.97 -9.34 22.39
N ASP A 22 -13.73 -8.98 22.75
CA ASP A 22 -13.18 -9.19 24.09
C ASP A 22 -13.99 -8.43 25.13
N TYR A 23 -14.40 -7.19 24.85
CA TYR A 23 -15.25 -6.41 25.74
C TYR A 23 -16.57 -7.15 26.09
N PHE A 24 -17.30 -7.65 25.09
CA PHE A 24 -18.57 -8.34 25.34
C PHE A 24 -18.41 -9.79 25.82
N SER A 25 -17.35 -10.49 25.42
CA SER A 25 -17.10 -11.88 25.84
C SER A 25 -16.52 -11.98 27.25
N LEU A 26 -15.84 -10.93 27.73
CA LEU A 26 -15.28 -10.85 29.07
C LEU A 26 -16.15 -10.04 30.05
N SER A 27 -17.17 -9.31 29.58
CA SER A 27 -18.07 -8.56 30.48
C SER A 27 -18.89 -9.50 31.36
N GLU A 28 -19.00 -9.20 32.66
CA GLU A 28 -19.80 -9.98 33.62
C GLU A 28 -21.33 -9.79 33.45
N ASP A 29 -21.76 -8.90 32.57
CA ASP A 29 -23.18 -8.63 32.29
C ASP A 29 -23.80 -9.66 31.33
N GLU A 30 -24.98 -10.19 31.66
CA GLU A 30 -25.80 -11.10 30.83
C GLU A 30 -26.58 -10.37 29.72
N SER A 31 -25.94 -9.38 29.11
CA SER A 31 -26.54 -8.64 28.00
C SER A 31 -26.74 -9.54 26.77
N LYS A 32 -27.72 -9.20 25.94
CA LYS A 32 -27.88 -9.83 24.61
C LYS A 32 -26.61 -9.75 23.77
N ASN A 33 -25.83 -8.67 23.93
CA ASN A 33 -24.59 -8.46 23.18
C ASN A 33 -23.53 -9.51 23.56
N ARG A 34 -23.42 -9.89 24.84
CA ARG A 34 -22.55 -10.99 25.29
C ARG A 34 -22.95 -12.30 24.62
N THR A 35 -24.24 -12.64 24.65
CA THR A 35 -24.76 -13.87 24.06
C THR A 35 -24.48 -13.96 22.56
N GLU A 36 -24.66 -12.86 21.81
CA GLU A 36 -24.32 -12.83 20.39
C GLU A 36 -22.81 -12.89 20.13
N ALA A 37 -22.00 -12.17 20.94
CA ALA A 37 -20.55 -12.20 20.82
C ALA A 37 -20.00 -13.62 21.01
N LEU A 38 -20.51 -14.38 21.99
CA LEU A 38 -20.08 -15.75 22.25
C LEU A 38 -20.40 -16.75 21.12
N LYS A 39 -21.30 -16.41 20.18
CA LYS A 39 -21.56 -17.23 18.98
C LYS A 39 -20.52 -17.02 17.88
N ILE A 40 -19.73 -15.96 17.96
CA ILE A 40 -18.72 -15.63 16.95
C ILE A 40 -17.52 -16.55 17.14
N GLU A 41 -17.14 -17.28 16.09
CA GLU A 41 -15.91 -18.07 16.11
C GLU A 41 -14.67 -17.15 16.02
N PRO A 42 -13.67 -17.29 16.91
CA PRO A 42 -12.46 -16.47 16.91
C PRO A 42 -11.66 -16.48 15.59
N PHE A 43 -11.86 -17.51 14.76
CA PHE A 43 -11.29 -17.59 13.42
C PHE A 43 -11.70 -16.41 12.52
N TYR A 44 -12.96 -15.97 12.57
CA TYR A 44 -13.43 -14.83 11.76
C TYR A 44 -12.75 -13.52 12.16
N ILE A 45 -12.50 -13.31 13.45
CA ILE A 45 -11.77 -12.15 13.96
C ILE A 45 -10.33 -12.18 13.44
N THR A 46 -9.68 -13.34 13.49
CA THR A 46 -8.32 -13.54 12.97
C THR A 46 -8.24 -13.28 11.46
N ASN A 47 -9.25 -13.70 10.69
CA ASN A 47 -9.32 -13.41 9.26
C ASN A 47 -9.51 -11.92 8.96
N TRP A 48 -10.32 -11.22 9.75
CA TRP A 48 -10.46 -9.78 9.61
C TRP A 48 -9.14 -9.04 9.86
N GLU A 49 -8.38 -9.45 10.87
CA GLU A 49 -7.06 -8.88 11.14
C GLU A 49 -6.07 -9.13 10.00
N LYS A 50 -6.06 -10.35 9.44
CA LYS A 50 -5.25 -10.66 8.25
C LYS A 50 -5.65 -9.80 7.05
N LEU A 51 -6.96 -9.60 6.84
CA LEU A 51 -7.47 -8.73 5.79
C LEU A 51 -7.00 -7.29 6.02
N HIS A 52 -7.06 -6.79 7.26
CA HIS A 52 -6.55 -5.46 7.59
C HIS A 52 -5.06 -5.34 7.25
N ASP A 53 -4.25 -6.34 7.61
CA ASP A 53 -2.81 -6.37 7.32
C ASP A 53 -2.50 -6.29 5.82
N THR A 54 -3.32 -6.91 4.95
CA THR A 54 -3.06 -6.88 3.51
C THR A 54 -3.20 -5.47 2.90
N TYR A 55 -4.15 -4.68 3.41
CA TYR A 55 -4.44 -3.34 2.94
C TYR A 55 -3.66 -2.25 3.67
N VAL A 56 -3.56 -2.33 4.99
CA VAL A 56 -3.09 -1.25 5.86
C VAL A 56 -1.72 -1.53 6.45
N GLY A 57 -1.24 -2.78 6.40
CA GLY A 57 0.05 -3.18 6.94
C GLY A 57 1.24 -2.42 6.32
N VAL A 58 2.38 -2.57 6.99
CA VAL A 58 3.65 -1.99 6.54
C VAL A 58 4.00 -2.53 5.15
N LYS A 59 4.24 -1.63 4.20
CA LYS A 59 4.74 -1.97 2.86
C LYS A 59 6.23 -1.63 2.79
N ARG A 60 7.03 -2.56 2.28
CA ARG A 60 8.43 -2.28 1.95
C ARG A 60 8.48 -1.47 0.65
N PRO A 61 9.55 -0.72 0.38
CA PRO A 61 9.70 0.00 -0.88
C PRO A 61 9.49 -0.87 -2.12
N GLU A 62 9.95 -2.12 -2.07
CA GLU A 62 9.78 -3.10 -3.17
C GLU A 62 8.32 -3.52 -3.41
N ASP A 63 7.44 -3.36 -2.42
CA ASP A 63 6.01 -3.69 -2.52
C ASP A 63 5.19 -2.53 -3.12
N LEU A 64 5.82 -1.38 -3.41
CA LEU A 64 5.15 -0.17 -3.90
C LEU A 64 5.06 -0.14 -5.42
N THR A 65 3.92 0.33 -5.93
CA THR A 65 3.76 0.82 -7.30
C THR A 65 3.69 2.34 -7.27
N VAL A 66 4.54 3.01 -8.04
CA VAL A 66 4.69 4.46 -8.05
C VAL A 66 4.33 4.99 -9.43
N CYS A 67 3.48 6.01 -9.45
CA CYS A 67 3.14 6.78 -10.63
C CYS A 67 3.55 8.24 -10.40
N TYR A 68 4.32 8.84 -11.31
CA TYR A 68 4.74 10.24 -11.19
C TYR A 68 4.61 10.97 -12.54
N LEU A 69 4.41 12.29 -12.46
CA LEU A 69 4.41 13.16 -13.62
C LEU A 69 5.87 13.56 -13.92
N CYS A 70 6.35 13.21 -15.10
CA CYS A 70 7.71 13.50 -15.52
C CYS A 70 7.91 14.99 -15.74
N GLY A 71 8.98 15.54 -15.16
CA GLY A 71 9.53 16.83 -15.55
C GLY A 71 10.46 16.70 -16.77
N PRO A 72 11.19 17.77 -17.13
CA PRO A 72 12.14 17.77 -18.24
C PRO A 72 13.25 16.69 -18.13
N GLU A 73 13.53 16.21 -16.92
CA GLU A 73 14.59 15.26 -16.57
C GLU A 73 14.03 14.00 -15.90
N PRO A 74 13.31 13.13 -16.63
CA PRO A 74 12.61 11.96 -16.06
C PRO A 74 13.55 10.90 -15.45
N ASP A 75 14.83 10.95 -15.79
CA ASP A 75 15.82 9.98 -15.31
C ASP A 75 16.18 10.17 -13.84
N ASN A 76 16.19 11.42 -13.38
CA ASN A 76 16.60 11.73 -12.02
C ASN A 76 15.60 11.14 -11.01
N ASP A 77 14.31 11.37 -11.23
CA ASP A 77 13.25 10.86 -10.36
C ASP A 77 13.20 9.33 -10.36
N PHE A 78 13.36 8.71 -11.54
CA PHE A 78 13.40 7.25 -11.66
C PHE A 78 14.55 6.62 -10.85
N LYS A 79 15.75 7.21 -10.91
CA LYS A 79 16.92 6.74 -10.15
C LYS A 79 16.71 6.93 -8.65
N GLU A 80 16.10 8.04 -8.25
CA GLU A 80 15.79 8.30 -6.86
C GLU A 80 14.85 7.23 -6.28
N PHE A 81 13.80 6.84 -7.01
CA PHE A 81 12.91 5.75 -6.58
C PHE A 81 13.63 4.40 -6.46
N MET A 82 14.55 4.07 -7.37
CA MET A 82 15.36 2.85 -7.27
C MET A 82 16.30 2.89 -6.05
N ASN A 83 16.93 4.04 -5.78
CA ASN A 83 17.79 4.22 -4.60
C ASN A 83 17.02 4.07 -3.28
N LEU A 84 15.73 4.42 -3.28
CA LEU A 84 14.82 4.21 -2.16
C LEU A 84 14.31 2.75 -2.05
N GLY A 85 14.67 1.87 -2.98
CA GLY A 85 14.35 0.44 -2.96
C GLY A 85 13.08 0.05 -3.73
N VAL A 86 12.47 0.97 -4.49
CA VAL A 86 11.33 0.64 -5.35
C VAL A 86 11.84 -0.15 -6.56
N LEU A 87 11.16 -1.25 -6.88
CA LEU A 87 11.55 -2.08 -8.01
C LEU A 87 11.33 -1.33 -9.34
N PRO A 88 12.28 -1.39 -10.30
CA PRO A 88 12.17 -0.68 -11.58
C PRO A 88 10.86 -0.95 -12.34
N HIS A 89 10.38 -2.20 -12.29
CA HIS A 89 9.15 -2.65 -12.97
C HIS A 89 7.85 -2.12 -12.35
N ASN A 90 7.94 -1.51 -11.16
CA ASN A 90 6.81 -0.92 -10.44
C ASN A 90 6.76 0.61 -10.54
N ILE A 91 7.67 1.24 -11.31
CA ILE A 91 7.75 2.69 -11.47
C ILE A 91 7.16 3.08 -12.83
N TRP A 92 6.24 4.04 -12.83
CA TRP A 92 5.52 4.55 -14.00
C TRP A 92 5.66 6.06 -14.08
N GLY A 93 6.21 6.53 -15.21
CA GLY A 93 6.32 7.95 -15.52
C GLY A 93 5.32 8.37 -16.58
N PHE A 94 4.61 9.48 -16.36
CA PHE A 94 3.68 10.08 -17.31
C PHE A 94 4.24 11.42 -17.79
N GLU A 95 4.42 11.57 -19.10
CA GLU A 95 4.92 12.80 -19.73
C GLU A 95 3.86 13.33 -20.69
N VAL A 96 3.47 14.59 -20.50
CA VAL A 96 2.44 15.25 -21.32
C VAL A 96 3.04 15.79 -22.62
N ASN A 97 4.34 16.09 -22.64
CA ASN A 97 5.05 16.56 -23.81
C ASN A 97 5.60 15.39 -24.64
N SER A 98 4.95 15.14 -25.78
CA SER A 98 5.33 14.08 -26.73
C SER A 98 6.78 14.14 -27.21
N GLN A 99 7.42 15.31 -27.27
CA GLN A 99 8.83 15.43 -27.63
C GLN A 99 9.75 14.90 -26.52
N ASN A 100 9.45 15.23 -25.26
CA ASN A 100 10.20 14.73 -24.11
C ASN A 100 10.00 13.23 -23.93
N TYR A 101 8.76 12.75 -24.13
CA TYR A 101 8.43 11.33 -24.14
C TYR A 101 9.28 10.57 -25.17
N ASN A 102 9.31 11.04 -26.42
CA ASN A 102 10.06 10.38 -27.49
C ASN A 102 11.59 10.39 -27.23
N LYS A 103 12.12 11.48 -26.67
CA LYS A 103 13.53 11.54 -26.24
C LYS A 103 13.81 10.51 -25.14
N ALA A 104 12.96 10.43 -24.12
CA ALA A 104 13.12 9.50 -23.01
C ALA A 104 13.09 8.03 -23.49
N ILE A 105 12.11 7.66 -24.32
CA ILE A 105 12.03 6.30 -24.92
C ILE A 105 13.28 5.96 -25.73
N SER A 106 13.80 6.91 -26.53
CA SER A 106 15.00 6.66 -27.33
C SER A 106 16.25 6.37 -26.49
N PHE A 107 16.35 7.00 -25.31
CA PHE A 107 17.42 6.76 -24.35
C PHE A 107 17.25 5.40 -23.65
N TYR A 108 16.01 5.00 -23.32
CA TYR A 108 15.74 3.75 -22.62
C TYR A 108 15.86 2.49 -23.47
N ASN A 109 15.62 2.59 -24.78
CA ASN A 109 15.87 1.48 -25.70
C ASN A 109 17.37 1.10 -25.79
N GLN A 110 18.26 1.89 -25.18
CA GLN A 110 19.71 1.63 -25.09
C GLN A 110 20.14 1.18 -23.68
N GLY A 111 19.22 1.18 -22.70
CA GLY A 111 19.49 0.90 -21.29
C GLY A 111 19.18 -0.54 -20.88
N GLU A 112 19.63 -0.91 -19.68
CA GLU A 112 19.56 -2.27 -19.12
C GLU A 112 18.15 -2.68 -18.62
N TYR A 113 17.23 -1.72 -18.48
CA TYR A 113 15.88 -1.95 -17.93
C TYR A 113 14.78 -1.29 -18.77
N GLU A 114 13.71 -2.03 -19.04
CA GLU A 114 12.54 -1.55 -19.75
C GLU A 114 11.71 -0.60 -18.86
N LYS A 115 11.74 0.71 -19.14
CA LYS A 115 10.90 1.70 -18.45
C LYS A 115 9.53 1.81 -19.10
N LYS A 116 8.47 1.68 -18.30
CA LYS A 116 7.09 1.82 -18.78
C LYS A 116 6.66 3.28 -18.70
N SER A 117 6.68 3.96 -19.84
CA SER A 117 6.17 5.32 -19.98
C SER A 117 4.85 5.30 -20.75
N VAL A 118 3.88 6.12 -20.35
CA VAL A 118 2.57 6.21 -20.98
C VAL A 118 2.27 7.67 -21.33
N ASN A 119 1.78 7.92 -22.55
CA ASN A 119 1.25 9.23 -22.98
C ASN A 119 -0.17 9.43 -22.47
#